data_AF-A0A528WWC4-F1
#
_entry.id   AF-A0A528WWC4-F1
#
_cell.length_a   1.000
_cell.length_b   1.000
_cell.length_c   1.000
_cell.angle_alpha   90.00
_cell.angle_beta   90.00
_cell.angle_gamma   90.00
#
_symmetry.space_group_name_H-M   'P 1'
#
loop_
_entity.id
_entity.type
_entity.pdbx_description
1 polymer ?
#
loop_
_entity_poly.entity_id
_entity_poly.type
_entity_poly.pdbx_seq_one_letter_code
_entity_poly.pdbx_strand_id
1 'polypeptide(L)' 'PVLGAVEAVTGVHVAFSHSGATLGLVAGELLAREIASGNPHPMLSSFRVHRFG' A
#
# COMPACT_ATOMS: atom_id res chain seq x y z
N PRO A 1 5.59 -4.89 -6.46
CA PRO A 1 4.34 -4.14 -6.20
C PRO A 1 4.67 -2.76 -5.63
N VAL A 2 3.75 -1.80 -5.77
CA VAL A 2 3.82 -0.47 -5.16
C VAL A 2 2.53 -0.26 -4.38
N LEU A 3 2.66 -0.19 -3.05
CA LEU A 3 1.54 -0.25 -2.11
C LEU A 3 1.65 0.90 -1.10
N GLY A 4 0.51 1.50 -0.76
CA GLY A 4 0.39 2.43 0.37
C GLY A 4 -0.06 3.83 -0.02
N ALA A 5 -0.02 4.75 0.94
CA ALA A 5 -0.35 6.15 0.73
C ALA A 5 0.60 6.84 -0.26
N VAL A 6 0.05 7.77 -1.04
CA VAL A 6 0.81 8.72 -1.87
C VAL A 6 1.01 9.99 -1.05
N GLU A 7 2.20 10.17 -0.50
CA GLU A 7 2.50 11.28 0.45
C GLU A 7 2.23 12.67 -0.15
N ALA A 8 2.37 12.82 -1.46
CA ALA A 8 2.10 14.08 -2.16
C ALA A 8 0.60 14.43 -2.31
N VAL A 9 -0.32 13.47 -2.07
CA VAL A 9 -1.75 13.66 -2.27
C VAL A 9 -2.55 13.02 -1.13
N THR A 10 -3.11 13.87 -0.25
CA THR A 10 -3.90 13.42 0.90
C THR A 10 -5.06 12.51 0.50
N GLY A 11 -5.19 11.39 1.21
CA GLY A 11 -6.28 10.42 1.00
C GLY A 11 -6.07 9.44 -0.15
N VAL A 12 -5.03 9.61 -0.96
CA VAL A 12 -4.76 8.70 -2.09
C VAL A 12 -3.89 7.53 -1.64
N HIS A 13 -4.32 6.32 -1.98
CA HIS A 13 -3.58 5.08 -1.77
C HIS A 13 -3.43 4.33 -3.10
N VAL A 14 -2.32 3.62 -3.27
CA VAL A 14 -2.05 2.80 -4.45
C VAL A 14 -1.91 1.33 -4.10
N ALA A 15 -2.34 0.48 -5.04
CA ALA A 15 -2.25 -0.97 -4.97
C ALA A 15 -1.83 -1.55 -6.33
N PHE A 16 -0.58 -1.28 -6.76
CA PHE A 16 -0.09 -1.72 -8.07
C PHE A 16 0.72 -3.01 -7.97
N SER A 17 0.31 -4.08 -8.66
CA SER A 17 0.98 -5.38 -8.62
C SER A 17 0.71 -6.23 -9.86
N HIS A 18 1.74 -6.95 -10.35
CA HIS A 18 1.58 -7.95 -11.41
C HIS A 18 0.96 -9.28 -10.92
N SER A 19 1.04 -9.56 -9.62
CA SER A 19 0.58 -10.84 -9.03
C SER A 19 -0.74 -10.67 -8.26
N GLY A 20 -1.67 -9.88 -8.79
CA GLY A 20 -2.90 -9.47 -8.10
C GLY A 20 -3.80 -10.62 -7.65
N ALA A 21 -3.94 -11.68 -8.46
CA ALA A 21 -4.78 -12.83 -8.08
C ALA A 21 -4.24 -13.59 -6.87
N THR A 22 -2.92 -13.71 -6.75
CA THR A 22 -2.26 -14.45 -5.66
C THR A 22 -2.13 -13.61 -4.39
N LEU A 23 -1.78 -12.34 -4.54
CA LEU A 23 -1.44 -11.47 -3.41
C LEU A 23 -2.51 -10.42 -3.10
N GLY A 24 -3.58 -10.33 -3.88
CA GLY A 24 -4.61 -9.29 -3.75
C GLY A 24 -5.33 -9.33 -2.41
N LEU A 25 -5.63 -10.53 -1.89
CA LEU A 25 -6.30 -10.68 -0.59
C LEU A 25 -5.45 -10.11 0.55
N VAL A 26 -4.18 -10.55 0.66
CA VAL A 26 -3.28 -10.06 1.72
C VAL A 26 -2.92 -8.59 1.51
N ALA A 27 -2.64 -8.15 0.27
CA ALA A 27 -2.32 -6.75 0.01
C ALA A 27 -3.52 -5.82 0.30
N GLY A 28 -4.74 -6.26 -0.05
CA GLY A 28 -5.97 -5.55 0.23
C GLY A 28 -6.26 -5.44 1.73
N GLU A 29 -6.07 -6.52 2.50
CA GLU A 29 -6.22 -6.49 3.95
C GLU A 29 -5.26 -5.47 4.60
N LEU A 30 -3.97 -5.54 4.23
CA LEU A 30 -2.95 -4.65 4.79
C LEU A 30 -3.24 -3.18 4.46
N LEU A 31 -3.63 -2.89 3.22
CA LEU A 31 -4.01 -1.54 2.79
C LEU A 31 -5.29 -1.05 3.46
N ALA A 32 -6.31 -1.90 3.59
CA ALA A 32 -7.54 -1.54 4.28
C ALA A 32 -7.27 -1.17 5.74
N ARG A 33 -6.36 -1.88 6.43
CA ARG A 33 -5.93 -1.53 7.79
C ARG A 33 -5.24 -0.17 7.84
N GLU A 34 -4.36 0.15 6.90
CA GLU A 34 -3.74 1.50 6.83
C GLU A 34 -4.79 2.59 6.61
N ILE A 35 -5.70 2.39 5.66
CA ILE A 35 -6.73 3.38 5.31
C ILE A 35 -7.67 3.62 6.49
N ALA A 36 -8.16 2.55 7.13
CA ALA A 36 -9.13 2.64 8.21
C ALA A 36 -8.52 3.21 9.51
N SER A 37 -7.24 2.91 9.79
CA SER A 37 -6.59 3.34 11.03
C SER A 37 -5.78 4.63 10.90
N GLY A 38 -5.43 5.04 9.66
CA GLY A 38 -4.47 6.11 9.40
C GLY A 38 -3.01 5.73 9.72
N ASN A 39 -2.75 4.51 10.20
CA ASN A 39 -1.43 4.08 10.63
C ASN A 39 -0.74 3.22 9.56
N PRO A 40 0.51 3.55 9.15
CA PRO A 40 1.27 2.73 8.23
C PRO A 40 1.54 1.31 8.77
N HIS A 41 1.29 0.30 7.95
CA HIS A 41 1.57 -1.09 8.25
C HIS A 41 3.06 -1.40 7.98
N PRO A 42 3.81 -1.96 8.95
CA PRO A 42 5.25 -2.20 8.80
C PRO A 42 5.63 -3.08 7.60
N MET A 43 4.79 -4.07 7.27
CA MET A 43 5.00 -4.95 6.10
C MET A 43 4.96 -4.22 4.76
N LEU A 44 4.34 -3.04 4.67
CA LEU A 44 4.27 -2.26 3.42
C LEU A 44 5.46 -1.29 3.26
N SER A 45 6.34 -1.17 4.26
CA SER A 45 7.50 -0.26 4.25
C SER A 45 8.39 -0.41 3.01
N SER A 46 8.74 -1.63 2.63
CA SER A 46 9.58 -1.88 1.46
C SER A 46 8.87 -1.72 0.12
N PHE A 47 7.54 -1.48 0.12
CA PHE A 47 6.71 -1.38 -1.07
C PHE A 47 6.17 0.03 -1.32
N ARG A 48 6.58 1.02 -0.51
CA ARG A 48 6.14 2.42 -0.60
C ARG A 48 6.51 3.05 -1.93
N VAL A 49 5.73 4.06 -2.32
CA VAL A 49 5.98 4.85 -3.54
C VAL A 49 7.33 5.57 -3.48
N HIS A 50 7.72 6.10 -2.32
CA HIS A 50 8.96 6.88 -2.16
C HIS A 50 10.26 6.07 -2.31
N ARG A 51 10.20 4.73 -2.39
CA ARG A 51 11.40 3.88 -2.52
C ARG A 51 12.13 4.01 -3.87
N PHE A 52 11.52 4.72 -4.82
CA PHE A 52 12.06 4.99 -6.15
C PHE A 52 12.56 6.44 -6.30
N GLY A 53 12.69 7.17 -5.19
CA GLY A 53 13.29 8.50 -5.11
C GLY A 53 14.77 8.48 -4.79
#